data_AF-A0A4Z0LZ86-F1
#
_entry.id   AF-A0A4Z0LZ86-F1
#
_cell.length_a   1.000
_cell.length_b   1.000
_cell.length_c   1.000
_cell.angle_alpha   90.00
_cell.angle_beta   90.00
_cell.angle_gamma   90.00
#
_symmetry.space_group_name_H-M   'P 1'
#
loop_
_entity.id
_entity.type
_entity.pdbx_description
1 polymer ?
#
loop_
_entity_poly.entity_id
_entity_poly.type
_entity_poly.pdbx_seq_one_letter_code
_entity_poly.pdbx_strand_id
1 'polypeptide(L)'
;MKNILTVSALIACLGAGAAFAQKGPPTEEQMAARLERMKAHLELTDEQVEQIRQIRADGGRRDEIRAVLTPEQQEKMDQAREARKARKQTAADDAQ
;
A
#
# COMPACT_ATOMS: atom_id res chain seq x y z
N MET A 1 17.29 -7.87 29.21
CA MET A 1 18.21 -6.72 29.44
C MET A 1 18.45 -6.12 28.06
N LYS A 2 17.58 -5.24 27.55
CA LYS A 2 17.56 -3.77 27.73
C LYS A 2 18.94 -3.13 27.45
N ASN A 3 18.96 -2.28 26.41
CA ASN A 3 19.85 -1.12 26.15
C ASN A 3 20.86 -1.35 24.98
N ILE A 4 21.11 -0.46 24.01
CA ILE A 4 20.93 1.01 23.91
C ILE A 4 21.48 1.52 22.52
N LEU A 5 21.14 2.77 22.14
CA LEU A 5 21.85 3.73 21.25
C LEU A 5 21.67 3.58 19.71
N THR A 6 20.74 4.33 19.08
CA THR A 6 20.92 5.65 18.41
C THR A 6 22.01 5.71 17.33
N VAL A 7 21.60 5.82 16.06
CA VAL A 7 22.35 6.57 15.04
C VAL A 7 21.40 7.60 14.43
N SER A 8 21.62 8.85 14.84
CA SER A 8 21.14 10.04 14.16
C SER A 8 21.90 10.22 12.85
N ALA A 9 21.22 10.52 11.76
CA ALA A 9 21.84 11.13 10.59
C ALA A 9 20.89 12.18 10.01
N LEU A 10 21.15 13.42 10.44
CA LEU A 10 20.67 14.66 9.85
C LEU A 10 21.22 14.73 8.41
N ILE A 11 20.34 14.74 7.41
CA ILE A 11 20.72 15.13 6.05
C ILE A 11 19.97 16.42 5.74
N ALA A 12 20.66 17.54 5.98
CA ALA A 12 20.30 18.84 5.43
C ALA A 12 20.91 18.94 4.02
N CYS A 13 20.08 18.80 2.99
CA CYS A 13 20.44 19.20 1.63
C CYS A 13 19.51 20.32 1.19
N LEU A 14 20.03 21.56 1.22
CA LEU A 14 19.48 22.69 0.51
C LEU A 14 19.73 22.46 -1.00
N GLY A 15 18.68 22.13 -1.73
CA GLY A 15 18.68 22.02 -3.18
C GLY A 15 17.39 22.57 -3.75
N ALA A 16 17.42 23.80 -4.26
CA ALA A 16 16.38 24.36 -5.11
C ALA A 16 16.48 23.71 -6.50
N GLY A 17 15.45 22.98 -6.94
CA GLY A 17 15.39 22.46 -8.31
C GLY A 17 14.49 21.25 -8.49
N ALA A 18 13.43 21.44 -9.28
CA ALA A 18 12.45 20.46 -9.76
C ALA A 18 11.52 19.86 -8.69
N ALA A 19 10.23 20.24 -8.79
CA ALA A 19 9.11 19.47 -8.26
C ALA A 19 9.02 18.13 -9.00
N PHE A 20 9.97 17.23 -8.72
CA PHE A 20 9.72 15.81 -8.94
C PHE A 20 8.57 15.46 -8.01
N ALA A 21 7.46 15.00 -8.58
CA ALA A 21 6.34 14.42 -7.85
C ALA A 21 6.81 13.11 -7.17
N GLN A 22 7.72 13.22 -6.21
CA GLN A 22 8.04 12.18 -5.25
C GLN A 22 6.80 12.09 -4.37
N LYS A 23 5.84 11.27 -4.80
CA LYS A 23 4.68 10.92 -3.99
C LYS A 23 5.23 10.25 -2.73
N GLY A 24 5.33 11.02 -1.65
CA GLY A 24 5.73 10.53 -0.33
C GLY A 24 4.82 9.37 0.12
N PRO A 25 5.15 8.73 1.25
CA PRO A 25 4.28 7.71 1.81
C PRO A 25 2.84 8.24 1.90
N PRO A 26 1.83 7.41 1.58
CA PRO A 26 0.44 7.84 1.66
C PRO A 26 0.16 8.41 3.06
N THR A 27 -0.67 9.46 3.13
CA THR A 27 -1.10 9.99 4.43
C THR A 27 -1.89 8.94 5.21
N GLU A 28 -1.98 9.08 6.52
CA GLU A 28 -2.75 8.13 7.35
C GLU A 28 -4.20 8.02 6.89
N GLU A 29 -4.83 9.14 6.54
CA GLU A 29 -6.18 9.20 5.99
C GLU A 29 -6.31 8.42 4.66
N GLN A 30 -5.34 8.61 3.76
CA GLN A 30 -5.30 7.87 2.48
C GLN A 30 -5.11 6.36 2.70
N MET A 31 -4.31 5.99 3.70
CA MET A 31 -4.12 4.61 4.11
C MET A 31 -5.41 4.01 4.68
N ALA A 32 -6.07 4.72 5.60
CA ALA A 32 -7.35 4.30 6.18
C ALA A 32 -8.42 4.13 5.10
N ALA A 33 -8.59 5.10 4.20
CA ALA A 33 -9.55 5.01 3.10
C ALA A 33 -9.23 3.88 2.11
N ARG A 34 -7.94 3.51 1.96
CA ARG A 34 -7.55 2.34 1.17
C ARG A 34 -7.88 1.04 1.91
N LEU A 35 -7.63 0.98 3.21
CA LEU A 35 -7.88 -0.18 4.04
C LEU A 35 -9.38 -0.46 4.15
N GLU A 36 -10.21 0.56 4.35
CA GLU A 36 -11.68 0.46 4.36
C GLU A 36 -12.24 -0.14 3.07
N ARG A 37 -11.78 0.36 1.92
CA ARG A 37 -12.16 -0.22 0.62
C ARG A 37 -11.73 -1.67 0.47
N MET A 38 -10.56 -2.02 1.01
CA MET A 38 -10.07 -3.39 0.97
C MET A 38 -10.85 -4.30 1.93
N LYS A 39 -11.20 -3.82 3.12
CA LYS A 39 -12.04 -4.50 4.10
C LYS A 39 -13.39 -4.85 3.50
N ALA A 40 -14.07 -3.88 2.89
CA ALA A 40 -15.35 -4.10 2.22
C ALA A 40 -15.23 -5.03 1.01
N HIS A 41 -14.16 -4.92 0.23
CA HIS A 41 -14.01 -5.75 -0.98
C HIS A 41 -13.63 -7.20 -0.68
N LEU A 42 -12.76 -7.45 0.30
CA LEU A 42 -12.25 -8.78 0.63
C LEU A 42 -12.90 -9.39 1.88
N GLU A 43 -13.86 -8.70 2.49
CA GLU A 43 -14.54 -9.13 3.72
C GLU A 43 -13.52 -9.47 4.81
N LEU A 44 -12.57 -8.56 5.05
CA LEU A 44 -11.48 -8.78 5.99
C LEU A 44 -11.99 -8.79 7.44
N THR A 45 -11.44 -9.68 8.26
CA THR A 45 -11.66 -9.65 9.71
C THR A 45 -10.93 -8.47 10.35
N ASP A 46 -11.33 -8.10 11.57
CA ASP A 46 -10.68 -7.01 12.30
C ASP A 46 -9.20 -7.32 12.59
N GLU A 47 -8.85 -8.60 12.83
CA GLU A 47 -7.47 -9.03 13.01
C GLU A 47 -6.65 -8.87 11.71
N GLN A 48 -7.22 -9.26 10.56
CA GLN A 48 -6.55 -9.09 9.26
C GLN A 48 -6.36 -7.61 8.93
N VAL A 49 -7.35 -6.76 9.25
CA VAL A 49 -7.27 -5.31 9.06
C VAL A 49 -6.11 -4.73 9.86
N GLU A 50 -5.96 -5.10 11.13
CA GLU A 50 -4.88 -4.60 11.98
C GLU A 50 -3.50 -5.09 11.50
N GLN A 51 -3.37 -6.36 11.13
CA GLN A 51 -2.11 -6.88 10.56
C GLN A 51 -1.71 -6.13 9.28
N ILE A 52 -2.66 -5.88 8.38
CA ILE A 52 -2.41 -5.13 7.16
C ILE A 52 -2.03 -3.68 7.46
N ARG A 53 -2.68 -3.05 8.46
CA ARG A 53 -2.35 -1.69 8.89
C ARG A 53 -0.89 -1.60 9.34
N GLN A 54 -0.44 -2.56 10.16
CA GLN A 54 0.94 -2.65 10.63
C GLN A 54 1.92 -2.87 9.49
N ILE A 55 1.67 -3.86 8.62
CA ILE A 55 2.50 -4.11 7.44
C ILE A 55 2.66 -2.83 6.60
N ARG A 56 1.59 -2.05 6.42
CA ARG A 56 1.67 -0.78 5.67
C ARG A 56 2.42 0.32 6.40
N ALA A 57 2.24 0.43 7.72
CA ALA A 57 2.98 1.39 8.54
C ALA A 57 4.49 1.11 8.49
N ASP A 58 4.87 -0.16 8.41
CA ASP A 58 6.28 -0.61 8.33
C ASP A 58 6.85 -0.53 6.89
N GLY A 59 6.08 -0.05 5.92
CA GLY A 59 6.51 0.06 4.51
C GLY A 59 6.43 -1.25 3.73
N GLY A 60 5.75 -2.25 4.27
CA GLY A 60 5.58 -3.57 3.70
C GLY A 60 4.86 -3.59 2.35
N ARG A 61 5.24 -4.60 1.56
CA ARG A 61 4.85 -4.75 0.16
C ARG A 61 3.52 -5.48 0.03
N ARG A 62 3.03 -5.53 -1.22
CA ARG A 62 1.77 -6.22 -1.53
C ARG A 62 1.84 -7.72 -1.22
N ASP A 63 3.00 -8.33 -1.37
CA ASP A 63 3.17 -9.77 -1.18
C ASP A 63 3.04 -10.16 0.30
N GLU A 64 3.50 -9.30 1.20
CA GLU A 64 3.31 -9.46 2.65
C GLU A 64 1.84 -9.34 3.05
N ILE A 65 1.10 -8.41 2.44
CA ILE A 65 -0.35 -8.30 2.63
C ILE A 65 -1.07 -9.53 2.09
N ARG A 66 -0.62 -10.07 0.95
CA ARG A 66 -1.20 -11.28 0.36
C ARG A 66 -1.09 -12.47 1.31
N ALA A 67 -0.01 -12.55 2.09
CA ALA A 67 0.20 -13.64 3.05
C ALA A 67 -0.78 -13.65 4.22
N VAL A 68 -1.44 -12.51 4.52
CA VAL A 68 -2.47 -12.39 5.57
C VAL A 68 -3.85 -12.87 5.09
N LEU A 69 -4.05 -12.97 3.77
CA LEU A 69 -5.33 -13.29 3.16
C LEU A 69 -5.55 -14.79 3.02
N THR A 70 -6.80 -15.23 3.16
CA THR A 70 -7.20 -16.60 2.84
C THR A 70 -7.07 -16.87 1.33
N PRO A 71 -6.99 -18.14 0.89
CA PRO A 71 -6.92 -18.48 -0.52
C PRO A 71 -8.05 -17.84 -1.36
N GLU A 72 -9.27 -17.84 -0.85
CA GLU A 72 -10.44 -17.26 -1.53
C GLU A 72 -10.32 -15.74 -1.66
N GLN A 73 -9.84 -15.07 -0.60
CA GLN A 73 -9.59 -13.62 -0.61
C GLN A 73 -8.46 -13.25 -1.59
N GLN A 74 -7.43 -14.09 -1.70
CA GLN A 74 -6.35 -13.88 -2.67
C GLN A 74 -6.86 -13.96 -4.11
N GLU A 75 -7.74 -14.90 -4.40
CA GLU A 75 -8.36 -15.02 -5.73
C GLU A 75 -9.19 -13.78 -6.07
N LYS A 76 -10.06 -13.33 -5.15
CA LYS A 76 -10.85 -12.10 -5.30
C LYS A 76 -9.97 -10.88 -5.56
N MET A 77 -8.85 -10.78 -4.84
CA MET A 77 -7.87 -9.72 -5.05
C MET A 77 -7.24 -9.78 -6.45
N ASP A 78 -6.93 -10.96 -6.96
CA ASP A 78 -6.32 -11.12 -8.29
C ASP A 78 -7.33 -10.84 -9.41
N GLN A 79 -8.58 -11.29 -9.29
CA GLN A 79 -9.64 -10.93 -10.22
C GLN A 79 -9.82 -9.41 -10.31
N ALA A 80 -9.86 -8.72 -9.16
CA ALA A 80 -9.94 -7.27 -9.12
C ALA A 80 -8.72 -6.57 -9.73
N ARG A 81 -7.55 -7.21 -9.68
CA ARG A 81 -6.33 -6.70 -10.33
C ARG A 81 -6.41 -6.83 -11.84
N GLU A 82 -6.78 -7.99 -12.34
CA GLU A 82 -6.89 -8.23 -13.78
C GLU A 82 -7.98 -7.34 -14.40
N ALA A 83 -9.11 -7.15 -13.72
CA ALA A 83 -10.14 -6.21 -14.16
C ALA A 83 -9.63 -4.76 -14.28
N ARG A 84 -8.80 -4.29 -13.34
CA ARG A 84 -8.17 -2.97 -13.41
C ARG A 84 -7.16 -2.88 -14.54
N LYS A 85 -6.38 -3.94 -14.77
CA LYS A 85 -5.39 -4.01 -15.84
C LYS A 85 -6.09 -3.94 -17.20
N ALA A 86 -7.16 -4.71 -17.41
CA ALA A 86 -7.96 -4.68 -18.63
C ALA A 86 -8.51 -3.28 -18.91
N ARG A 87 -9.13 -2.63 -17.91
CA ARG A 87 -9.64 -1.26 -18.05
C ARG A 87 -8.54 -0.25 -18.42
N LYS A 88 -7.35 -0.39 -17.83
CA LYS A 88 -6.21 0.48 -18.15
C LYS A 88 -5.73 0.27 -19.58
N GLN A 89 -5.76 -0.97 -20.07
CA GLN A 89 -5.39 -1.29 -21.45
C GLN A 89 -6.40 -0.67 -22.43
N THR A 90 -7.71 -0.90 -22.23
CA THR A 90 -8.75 -0.31 -23.08
C THR A 90 -8.66 1.21 -23.14
N ALA A 91 -8.48 1.87 -21.99
CA ALA A 91 -8.33 3.33 -21.95
C ALA A 91 -7.04 3.84 -22.62
N ALA A 92 -5.99 3.01 -22.72
CA ALA A 92 -4.78 3.35 -23.46
C ALA A 92 -4.98 3.17 -24.97
N ASP A 93 -5.70 2.13 -25.39
CA ASP A 93 -6.02 1.85 -26.79
C ASP A 93 -6.98 2.92 -27.37
N ASP A 94 -7.97 3.38 -26.60
CA ASP A 94 -8.91 4.44 -27.00
C ASP A 94 -8.26 5.83 -27.13
N ALA A 95 -7.05 6.03 -26.58
CA ALA A 95 -6.33 7.30 -26.60
C ALA A 95 -5.35 7.43 -27.78
N GLN A 96 -5.28 6.43 -28.67
CA GLN A 96 -4.42 6.39 -29.87
C GLN A 96 -5.20 6.74 -31.14
#